data_AF-A0A6V7X3F4-F1
#
_entry.id   AF-A0A6V7X3F4-F1
#
_cell.length_a   1.000
_cell.length_b   1.000
_cell.length_c   1.000
_cell.angle_alpha   90.00
_cell.angle_beta   90.00
_cell.angle_gamma   90.00
#
_symmetry.space_group_name_H-M   'P 1'
#
loop_
_entity.id
_entity.type
_entity.pdbx_description
1 polymer ?
#
loop_
_entity_poly.entity_id
_entity_poly.type
_entity_poly.pdbx_seq_one_letter_code
_entity_poly.pdbx_strand_id
1 'polypeptide(L)'
;MFTNSLIKAKNNQKINNGKKAHPRVTAPLADARIIERFIKPVKKTPPQKPREPLPPHSVPTKTPRIQRVLNSSEFISPFFTKAYAFSNHFKCYFYVDDLRFCCTEQFYMYYKAVVFGDTESANQIMEMTEARDMKRVGSYIRLFNTEKWRNISILVMTICNMEKYKQNVDLRRLLFETGDTLLVEATSQDLYWGAGVDVDSASIRDKTHWPGKNVLGRILTRIRDVLKSKKEYLHEWEEVNRRQTI
;
A
#
# COMPACT_ATOMS: atom_id res chain seq x y z
N MET A 1 81.97 13.40 -17.67
CA MET A 1 80.91 13.22 -16.66
C MET A 1 79.59 13.68 -17.25
N PHE A 2 78.88 12.80 -17.95
CA PHE A 2 77.51 13.07 -18.41
C PHE A 2 76.67 11.84 -18.14
N THR A 3 75.62 12.04 -17.36
CA THR A 3 74.77 11.02 -16.74
C THR A 3 73.77 10.44 -17.74
N ASN A 4 73.79 9.12 -17.87
CA ASN A 4 72.73 8.31 -18.44
C ASN A 4 71.50 8.28 -17.50
N SER A 5 70.29 8.46 -18.03
CA SER A 5 69.32 7.35 -18.14
C SER A 5 67.93 7.79 -18.66
N LEU A 6 67.65 7.29 -19.87
CA LEU A 6 66.43 6.60 -20.31
C LEU A 6 65.03 7.17 -19.99
N ILE A 7 64.48 7.73 -21.06
CA ILE A 7 63.10 7.68 -21.57
C ILE A 7 62.39 6.34 -21.24
N LYS A 8 61.17 6.43 -20.67
CA LYS A 8 60.06 5.52 -21.00
C LYS A 8 58.70 6.21 -20.84
N ALA A 9 57.86 5.96 -21.83
CA ALA A 9 56.59 6.62 -22.09
C ALA A 9 55.40 5.99 -21.32
N LYS A 10 54.38 6.82 -21.12
CA LYS A 10 52.93 6.52 -21.05
C LYS A 10 52.45 5.40 -20.12
N ASN A 11 51.75 5.80 -19.05
CA ASN A 11 50.38 5.33 -18.82
C ASN A 11 49.64 6.25 -17.83
N ASN A 12 48.67 7.00 -18.36
CA ASN A 12 47.73 7.83 -17.62
C ASN A 12 46.49 6.96 -17.30
N GLN A 13 46.35 6.49 -16.06
CA GLN A 13 45.05 6.04 -15.53
C GLN A 13 44.59 7.05 -14.47
N LYS A 14 43.82 8.05 -14.90
CA LYS A 14 42.98 8.84 -14.00
C LYS A 14 41.73 8.03 -13.67
N ILE A 15 41.59 7.72 -12.40
CA ILE A 15 40.44 7.07 -11.77
C ILE A 15 39.22 7.97 -11.95
N ASN A 16 38.23 7.45 -12.67
CA ASN A 16 36.97 8.11 -12.96
C ASN A 16 36.00 7.83 -11.79
N ASN A 17 35.75 8.83 -10.93
CA ASN A 17 34.77 8.74 -9.84
C ASN A 17 33.34 8.79 -10.41
N GLY A 18 32.85 7.63 -10.85
CA GLY A 18 31.45 7.42 -11.22
C GLY A 18 30.55 7.47 -9.98
N LYS A 19 29.78 8.54 -9.83
CA LYS A 19 28.58 8.56 -8.98
C LYS A 19 27.61 7.49 -9.48
N LYS A 20 27.54 6.34 -8.80
CA LYS A 20 26.50 5.34 -9.06
C LYS A 20 25.17 5.91 -8.59
N ALA A 21 24.35 6.35 -9.54
CA ALA A 21 22.94 6.64 -9.29
C ALA A 21 22.24 5.34 -8.83
N HIS A 22 21.53 5.41 -7.70
CA HIS A 22 20.66 4.32 -7.26
C HIS A 22 19.53 4.13 -8.30
N PRO A 23 19.20 2.90 -8.71
CA PRO A 23 18.10 2.67 -9.63
C PRO A 23 16.79 3.02 -8.92
N ARG A 24 16.12 4.06 -9.43
CA ARG A 24 14.74 4.40 -9.06
C ARG A 24 13.86 3.22 -9.49
N VAL A 25 13.44 2.40 -8.53
CA VAL A 25 12.44 1.35 -8.76
C VAL A 25 11.11 2.04 -9.05
N THR A 26 10.84 2.35 -10.31
CA THR A 26 9.51 2.71 -10.78
C THR A 26 8.72 1.42 -10.88
N ALA A 27 7.89 1.13 -9.86
CA ALA A 27 6.80 0.19 -10.05
C ALA A 27 5.96 0.73 -11.23
N PRO A 28 5.63 -0.09 -12.25
CA PRO A 28 4.70 0.36 -13.27
C PRO A 28 3.41 0.75 -12.55
N LEU A 29 2.99 2.01 -12.66
CA LEU A 29 1.57 2.33 -12.52
C LEU A 29 0.90 1.44 -13.55
N ALA A 30 0.27 0.35 -13.09
CA ALA A 30 -0.38 -0.55 -14.00
C ALA A 30 -1.39 0.26 -14.80
N ASP A 31 -1.25 0.14 -16.11
CA ASP A 31 -2.06 0.80 -17.09
C ASP A 31 -3.55 0.59 -16.76
N ALA A 32 -4.33 1.67 -16.68
CA ALA A 32 -5.78 1.58 -16.48
C ALA A 32 -6.45 0.65 -17.52
N ARG A 33 -5.83 0.50 -18.69
CA ARG A 33 -6.24 -0.42 -19.75
C ARG A 33 -6.08 -1.91 -19.40
N ILE A 34 -5.16 -2.27 -18.50
CA ILE A 34 -5.03 -3.66 -18.00
C ILE A 34 -6.25 -4.01 -17.15
N ILE A 35 -6.74 -3.07 -16.33
CA ILE A 35 -7.94 -3.23 -15.53
C ILE A 35 -9.17 -3.38 -16.45
N GLU A 36 -9.33 -2.50 -17.44
CA GLU A 36 -10.43 -2.58 -18.42
C GLU A 36 -10.41 -3.86 -19.27
N ARG A 37 -9.24 -4.47 -19.50
CA ARG A 37 -9.10 -5.68 -20.31
C ARG A 37 -9.40 -6.97 -19.54
N PHE A 38 -9.23 -6.97 -18.21
CA PHE A 38 -9.53 -8.11 -17.35
C PHE A 38 -10.87 -8.00 -16.62
N ILE A 39 -11.40 -6.79 -16.48
CA ILE A 39 -12.80 -6.54 -16.11
C ILE A 39 -13.57 -6.49 -17.42
N LYS A 40 -14.24 -7.58 -17.82
CA LYS A 40 -15.41 -7.38 -18.69
C LYS A 40 -16.33 -6.44 -17.93
N PRO A 41 -16.66 -5.24 -18.43
CA PRO A 41 -17.67 -4.44 -17.78
C PRO A 41 -18.90 -5.33 -17.68
N VAL A 42 -19.38 -5.58 -16.46
CA VAL A 42 -20.82 -5.76 -16.28
C VAL A 42 -21.39 -4.56 -17.00
N LYS A 43 -22.12 -4.79 -18.11
CA LYS A 43 -22.60 -3.75 -19.03
C LYS A 43 -22.91 -2.50 -18.21
N LYS A 44 -22.19 -1.39 -18.47
CA LYS A 44 -22.42 -0.10 -17.79
C LYS A 44 -23.91 0.15 -17.81
N THR A 45 -24.56 -0.19 -16.71
CA THR A 45 -25.97 0.08 -16.55
C THR A 45 -25.99 1.59 -16.26
N PRO A 46 -26.90 2.36 -16.86
CA PRO A 46 -27.05 3.76 -16.50
C PRO A 46 -27.08 3.88 -14.96
N PRO A 47 -26.52 4.93 -14.34
CA PRO A 47 -26.48 5.03 -12.89
C PRO A 47 -27.90 4.85 -12.33
N GLN A 48 -28.17 3.68 -11.74
CA GLN A 48 -29.54 3.22 -11.54
C GLN A 48 -30.20 3.80 -10.29
N LYS A 49 -29.47 4.59 -9.48
CA LYS A 49 -29.95 5.42 -8.36
C LYS A 49 -28.79 6.27 -7.83
N PRO A 50 -29.06 7.40 -7.15
CA PRO A 50 -28.05 8.09 -6.34
C PRO A 50 -27.39 7.09 -5.37
N ARG A 51 -26.06 7.16 -5.20
CA ARG A 51 -25.37 6.32 -4.20
C ARG A 51 -25.94 6.63 -2.82
N GLU A 52 -26.36 5.59 -2.11
CA GLU A 52 -26.76 5.75 -0.71
C GLU A 52 -25.59 6.33 0.10
N PRO A 53 -25.87 7.19 1.10
CA PRO A 53 -24.84 7.67 2.00
C PRO A 53 -24.10 6.50 2.64
N LEU A 54 -22.77 6.58 2.72
CA LEU A 54 -21.98 5.58 3.42
C LEU A 54 -22.45 5.53 4.89
N PRO A 55 -22.81 4.36 5.43
CA PRO A 55 -23.20 4.27 6.83
C PRO A 55 -22.00 4.63 7.71
N PRO A 56 -22.24 5.11 8.95
CA PRO A 56 -21.17 5.39 9.89
C PRO A 56 -20.36 4.12 10.10
N HIS A 57 -19.05 4.22 9.90
CA HIS A 57 -18.11 3.16 10.22
C HIS A 57 -17.57 3.37 11.64
N SER A 58 -16.98 2.33 12.22
CA SER A 58 -16.17 2.49 13.42
C SER A 58 -15.12 3.57 13.14
N VAL A 59 -15.11 4.65 13.91
CA VAL A 59 -14.10 5.71 13.76
C VAL A 59 -12.83 5.21 14.44
N PRO A 60 -11.73 4.98 13.70
CA PRO A 60 -10.46 4.70 14.34
C PRO A 60 -10.00 5.98 15.04
N THR A 61 -9.59 5.86 16.30
CA THR A 61 -9.14 7.00 17.11
C THR A 61 -7.63 7.07 17.25
N LYS A 62 -6.88 6.17 16.60
CA LYS A 62 -5.45 6.00 16.86
C LYS A 62 -4.63 6.01 15.57
N THR A 63 -3.73 6.99 15.50
CA THR A 63 -2.57 6.96 14.62
C THR A 63 -1.46 6.15 15.31
N PRO A 64 -0.72 5.27 14.60
CA PRO A 64 0.38 4.52 15.16
C PRO A 64 1.43 5.46 15.75
N ARG A 65 2.03 5.03 16.86
CA ARG A 65 3.13 5.78 17.47
C ARG A 65 4.30 5.83 16.49
N ILE A 66 4.72 7.03 16.13
CA ILE A 66 5.91 7.26 15.30
C ILE A 66 7.15 6.82 16.09
N GLN A 67 8.00 6.02 15.45
CA GLN A 67 9.25 5.52 16.03
C GLN A 67 10.43 5.84 15.11
N ARG A 68 11.57 6.23 15.70
CA ARG A 68 12.82 6.41 14.94
C ARG A 68 13.46 5.04 14.65
N VAL A 69 13.84 4.83 13.40
CA VAL A 69 14.59 3.64 12.95
C VAL A 69 15.98 3.65 13.61
N LEU A 70 16.44 2.48 14.06
CA LEU A 70 17.77 2.35 14.65
C LEU A 70 18.86 2.78 13.65
N ASN A 71 19.84 3.54 14.13
CA ASN A 71 20.97 4.03 13.35
C ASN A 71 20.59 4.80 12.08
N SER A 72 19.41 5.44 12.05
CA SER A 72 18.90 6.20 10.91
C SER A 72 18.17 7.48 11.35
N SER A 73 18.09 8.45 10.43
CA SER A 73 17.22 9.62 10.56
C SER A 73 15.77 9.35 10.13
N GLU A 74 15.50 8.17 9.57
CA GLU A 74 14.16 7.76 9.15
C GLU A 74 13.25 7.47 10.35
N PHE A 75 11.95 7.70 10.12
CA PHE A 75 10.88 7.40 11.05
C PHE A 75 9.90 6.42 10.43
N ILE A 76 9.36 5.52 11.26
CA ILE A 76 8.34 4.53 10.89
C ILE A 76 7.08 4.71 11.72
N SER A 77 5.96 4.30 11.12
CA SER A 77 4.64 4.22 11.74
C SER A 77 4.15 2.77 11.70
N PRO A 78 4.57 1.92 12.65
CA PRO A 78 4.17 0.52 12.67
C PRO A 78 2.74 0.35 13.18
N PHE A 79 1.96 -0.46 12.49
CA PHE A 79 0.57 -0.74 12.81
C PHE A 79 0.28 -2.22 12.60
N PHE A 80 -0.69 -2.76 13.35
CA PHE A 80 -1.15 -4.13 13.19
C PHE A 80 -2.59 -4.27 13.65
N THR A 81 -3.35 -5.12 12.97
CA THR A 81 -4.78 -5.42 13.22
C THR A 81 -5.76 -4.29 12.86
N LYS A 82 -7.06 -4.60 12.96
CA LYS A 82 -8.17 -3.66 12.80
C LYS A 82 -8.27 -2.59 13.91
N ALA A 83 -7.33 -2.55 14.86
CA ALA A 83 -7.18 -1.41 15.77
C ALA A 83 -6.78 -0.12 15.03
N TYR A 84 -6.20 -0.24 13.83
CA TYR A 84 -5.76 0.89 13.02
C TYR A 84 -6.51 0.95 11.69
N ALA A 85 -6.81 2.19 11.26
CA ALA A 85 -7.37 2.51 9.94
C ALA A 85 -6.57 1.91 8.78
N PHE A 86 -5.27 1.68 8.98
CA PHE A 86 -4.32 1.22 7.97
C PHE A 86 -4.50 -0.26 7.58
N SER A 87 -5.10 -1.07 8.46
CA SER A 87 -5.31 -2.49 8.19
C SER A 87 -6.35 -2.72 7.10
N ASN A 88 -6.12 -3.75 6.27
CA ASN A 88 -7.10 -4.15 5.26
C ASN A 88 -8.39 -4.73 5.85
N HIS A 89 -8.32 -5.19 7.10
CA HIS A 89 -9.45 -5.73 7.84
C HIS A 89 -10.22 -4.64 8.60
N PHE A 90 -9.81 -3.37 8.50
CA PHE A 90 -10.51 -2.25 9.12
C PHE A 90 -11.87 -2.03 8.43
N LYS A 91 -12.94 -2.02 9.22
CA LYS A 91 -14.31 -1.86 8.70
C LYS A 91 -14.52 -0.41 8.26
N CYS A 92 -14.73 -0.23 6.97
CA CYS A 92 -14.96 1.07 6.34
C CYS A 92 -15.67 0.85 5.01
N TYR A 93 -16.66 1.69 4.73
CA TYR A 93 -17.43 1.56 3.50
C TYR A 93 -16.85 2.44 2.41
N PHE A 94 -16.77 1.92 1.19
CA PHE A 94 -16.38 2.69 0.00
C PHE A 94 -16.96 2.01 -1.25
N TYR A 95 -17.07 2.78 -2.34
CA TYR A 95 -17.58 2.31 -3.62
C TYR A 95 -16.47 2.19 -4.66
N VAL A 96 -16.51 1.16 -5.49
CA VAL A 96 -15.72 1.06 -6.73
C VAL A 96 -16.64 0.50 -7.81
N ASP A 97 -16.73 1.17 -8.96
CA ASP A 97 -17.64 0.79 -10.06
C ASP A 97 -19.07 0.49 -9.59
N ASP A 98 -19.59 1.36 -8.71
CA ASP A 98 -20.92 1.27 -8.06
C ASP A 98 -21.16 0.05 -7.15
N LEU A 99 -20.17 -0.83 -7.00
CA LEU A 99 -20.16 -1.86 -5.98
C LEU A 99 -19.69 -1.28 -4.64
N ARG A 100 -20.45 -1.59 -3.58
CA ARG A 100 -20.11 -1.20 -2.21
C ARG A 100 -19.29 -2.28 -1.53
N PHE A 101 -18.20 -1.89 -0.90
CA PHE A 101 -17.36 -2.78 -0.08
C PHE A 101 -17.33 -2.29 1.36
N CYS A 102 -17.25 -3.20 2.33
CA CYS A 102 -17.22 -2.88 3.77
C CYS A 102 -15.82 -2.92 4.40
N CYS A 103 -14.81 -3.33 3.63
CA CYS A 103 -13.39 -3.20 3.94
C CYS A 103 -12.57 -3.49 2.66
N THR A 104 -11.25 -3.24 2.69
CA THR A 104 -10.41 -3.51 1.52
C THR A 104 -10.16 -5.00 1.28
N GLU A 105 -10.24 -5.83 2.32
CA GLU A 105 -10.19 -7.30 2.19
C GLU A 105 -11.34 -7.83 1.33
N GLN A 106 -12.56 -7.30 1.49
CA GLN A 106 -13.72 -7.69 0.68
C GLN A 106 -13.47 -7.43 -0.81
N PHE A 107 -13.04 -6.21 -1.14
CA PHE A 107 -12.67 -5.85 -2.50
C PHE A 107 -11.59 -6.77 -3.05
N TYR A 108 -10.52 -6.95 -2.27
CA TYR A 108 -9.35 -7.70 -2.73
C TYR A 108 -9.70 -9.17 -3.03
N MET A 109 -10.50 -9.82 -2.18
CA MET A 109 -10.95 -11.20 -2.41
C MET A 109 -12.02 -11.31 -3.49
N TYR A 110 -12.95 -10.36 -3.58
CA TYR A 110 -13.93 -10.28 -4.66
C TYR A 110 -13.24 -10.20 -6.03
N TYR A 111 -12.30 -9.26 -6.20
CA TYR A 111 -11.57 -9.11 -7.45
C TYR A 111 -10.67 -10.32 -7.75
N LYS A 112 -10.10 -10.95 -6.71
CA LYS A 112 -9.39 -12.22 -6.88
C LYS A 112 -10.31 -13.27 -7.50
N ALA A 113 -11.52 -13.45 -6.97
CA ALA A 113 -12.48 -14.42 -7.48
C ALA A 113 -12.89 -14.10 -8.93
N VAL A 114 -13.18 -12.84 -9.23
CA VAL A 114 -13.52 -12.36 -10.59
C VAL A 114 -12.40 -12.65 -11.60
N VAL A 115 -11.14 -12.38 -11.26
CA VAL A 115 -9.97 -12.61 -12.15
C VAL A 115 -9.78 -14.08 -12.53
N PHE A 116 -10.20 -14.99 -11.65
CA PHE A 116 -10.12 -16.44 -11.87
C PHE A 116 -11.46 -17.06 -12.31
N GLY A 117 -12.48 -16.23 -12.56
CA GLY A 117 -13.78 -16.69 -13.05
C GLY A 117 -14.63 -17.44 -12.02
N ASP A 118 -14.34 -17.29 -10.73
CA ASP A 118 -15.07 -17.93 -9.65
C ASP A 118 -16.22 -17.03 -9.16
N THR A 119 -17.27 -16.96 -9.97
CA THR A 119 -18.45 -16.12 -9.69
C THR A 119 -19.17 -16.51 -8.39
N GLU A 120 -19.13 -17.79 -8.02
CA GLU A 120 -19.75 -18.28 -6.79
C GLU A 120 -19.04 -17.71 -5.55
N SER A 121 -17.71 -17.83 -5.50
CA SER A 121 -16.91 -17.20 -4.44
C SER A 121 -17.07 -15.68 -4.44
N ALA A 122 -17.12 -15.04 -5.61
CA ALA A 122 -17.31 -13.60 -5.72
C ALA A 122 -18.64 -13.14 -5.09
N ASN A 123 -19.75 -13.84 -5.38
CA ASN A 123 -21.06 -13.54 -4.80
C ASN A 123 -21.06 -13.75 -3.28
N GLN A 124 -20.52 -14.88 -2.80
CA GLN A 124 -20.39 -15.15 -1.36
C GLN A 124 -19.60 -14.04 -0.64
N ILE A 125 -18.48 -13.60 -1.21
CA ILE A 125 -17.65 -12.53 -0.62
C ILE A 125 -18.41 -11.21 -0.55
N MET A 126 -19.26 -10.88 -1.53
CA MET A 126 -20.05 -9.65 -1.53
C MET A 126 -21.13 -9.62 -0.45
N GLU A 127 -21.61 -10.78 0.00
CA GLU A 127 -22.60 -10.92 1.08
C GLU A 127 -21.97 -10.90 2.48
N MET A 128 -20.65 -11.11 2.58
CA MET A 128 -19.93 -11.15 3.86
C MET A 128 -19.68 -9.77 4.46
N THR A 129 -19.58 -9.71 5.78
CA THR A 129 -19.21 -8.49 6.51
C THR A 129 -17.92 -8.60 7.33
N GLU A 130 -17.38 -9.82 7.47
CA GLU A 130 -16.19 -10.10 8.28
C GLU A 130 -14.99 -10.47 7.40
N ALA A 131 -13.93 -9.67 7.51
CA ALA A 131 -12.71 -9.82 6.70
C ALA A 131 -12.06 -11.21 6.83
N ARG A 132 -12.17 -11.85 8.00
CA ARG A 132 -11.62 -13.20 8.22
C ARG A 132 -12.32 -14.24 7.35
N ASP A 133 -13.63 -14.14 7.16
CA ASP A 133 -14.41 -15.08 6.35
C ASP A 133 -14.17 -14.82 4.86
N MET A 134 -14.07 -13.55 4.45
CA MET A 134 -13.67 -13.17 3.09
C MET A 134 -12.30 -13.74 2.73
N LYS A 135 -11.32 -13.61 3.63
CA LYS A 135 -9.98 -14.17 3.46
C LYS A 135 -10.00 -15.69 3.36
N ARG A 136 -10.86 -16.34 4.16
CA ARG A 136 -11.06 -17.80 4.12
C ARG A 136 -11.60 -18.24 2.76
N VAL A 137 -12.71 -17.67 2.28
CA VAL A 137 -13.23 -17.98 0.94
C VAL A 137 -12.19 -17.67 -0.13
N GLY A 138 -11.49 -16.54 -0.02
CA GLY A 138 -10.42 -16.13 -0.90
C GLY A 138 -9.25 -17.12 -0.99
N SER A 139 -9.05 -17.99 0.01
CA SER A 139 -8.01 -19.03 -0.02
C SER A 139 -8.40 -20.27 -0.86
N TYR A 140 -9.68 -20.45 -1.17
CA TYR A 140 -10.21 -21.60 -1.92
C TYR A 140 -10.78 -21.22 -3.30
N ILE A 141 -10.43 -20.04 -3.83
CA ILE A 141 -10.85 -19.59 -5.16
C ILE A 141 -10.43 -20.61 -6.22
N ARG A 142 -11.40 -21.02 -7.05
CA ARG A 142 -11.20 -21.98 -8.14
C ARG A 142 -10.24 -21.41 -9.19
N LEU A 143 -9.46 -22.29 -9.82
CA LEU A 143 -8.51 -21.94 -10.89
C LEU A 143 -7.45 -20.88 -10.48
N PHE A 144 -7.21 -20.71 -9.18
CA PHE A 144 -6.25 -19.74 -8.67
C PHE A 144 -4.83 -20.02 -9.19
N ASN A 145 -4.21 -19.01 -9.80
CA ASN A 145 -2.81 -19.04 -10.21
C ASN A 145 -2.03 -17.95 -9.47
N THR A 146 -1.09 -18.37 -8.64
CA THR A 146 -0.29 -17.49 -7.79
C THR A 146 0.53 -16.47 -8.59
N GLU A 147 1.13 -16.87 -9.71
CA GLU A 147 1.97 -15.98 -10.52
C GLU A 147 1.13 -14.90 -11.21
N LYS A 148 0.05 -15.31 -11.87
CA LYS A 148 -0.93 -14.39 -12.47
C LYS A 148 -1.46 -13.41 -11.44
N TRP A 149 -1.78 -13.87 -10.23
CA TRP A 149 -2.24 -13.00 -9.16
C TRP A 149 -1.15 -12.05 -8.69
N ARG A 150 0.09 -12.50 -8.48
CA ARG A 150 1.21 -11.65 -8.08
C ARG A 150 1.45 -10.49 -9.04
N ASN A 151 1.19 -10.68 -10.32
CA ASN A 151 1.36 -9.63 -11.35
C ASN A 151 0.35 -8.48 -11.21
N ILE A 152 -0.81 -8.70 -10.57
CA ILE A 152 -1.89 -7.70 -10.47
C ILE A 152 -2.29 -7.36 -9.04
N SER A 153 -1.92 -8.17 -8.03
CA SER A 153 -2.41 -8.03 -6.66
C SER A 153 -2.03 -6.70 -6.02
N ILE A 154 -0.83 -6.19 -6.31
CA ILE A 154 -0.39 -4.84 -5.87
C ILE A 154 -1.32 -3.76 -6.42
N LEU A 155 -1.70 -3.86 -7.69
CA LEU A 155 -2.62 -2.91 -8.31
C LEU A 155 -3.99 -2.98 -7.64
N VAL A 156 -4.55 -4.18 -7.49
CA VAL A 156 -5.85 -4.39 -6.82
C VAL A 156 -5.83 -3.78 -5.41
N MET A 157 -4.77 -4.06 -4.64
CA MET A 157 -4.60 -3.52 -3.28
C MET A 157 -4.44 -1.98 -3.26
N THR A 158 -3.79 -1.42 -4.27
CA THR A 158 -3.62 0.03 -4.41
C THR A 158 -4.95 0.72 -4.72
N ILE A 159 -5.77 0.14 -5.62
CA ILE A 159 -7.08 0.69 -5.99
C ILE A 159 -8.00 0.76 -4.77
N CYS A 160 -8.18 -0.35 -4.05
CA CYS A 160 -9.12 -0.36 -2.92
C CYS A 160 -8.68 0.57 -1.79
N ASN A 161 -7.38 0.63 -1.48
CA ASN A 161 -6.89 1.57 -0.47
C ASN A 161 -7.03 3.02 -0.95
N MET A 162 -6.75 3.32 -2.22
CA MET A 162 -6.95 4.67 -2.77
C MET A 162 -8.41 5.11 -2.62
N GLU A 163 -9.37 4.27 -3.01
CA GLU A 163 -10.80 4.60 -2.90
C GLU A 163 -11.28 4.67 -1.45
N LYS A 164 -10.79 3.79 -0.58
CA LYS A 164 -11.00 3.88 0.87
C LYS A 164 -10.63 5.25 1.43
N TYR A 165 -9.42 5.75 1.18
CA TYR A 165 -8.99 7.04 1.74
C TYR A 165 -9.58 8.25 1.01
N LYS A 166 -9.91 8.16 -0.28
CA LYS A 166 -10.63 9.25 -0.97
C LYS A 166 -12.03 9.46 -0.38
N GLN A 167 -12.75 8.37 -0.11
CA GLN A 167 -14.16 8.44 0.29
C GLN A 167 -14.37 8.57 1.80
N ASN A 168 -13.34 8.30 2.63
CA ASN A 168 -13.44 8.38 4.09
C ASN A 168 -12.48 9.45 4.64
N VAL A 169 -13.00 10.66 4.90
CA VAL A 169 -12.21 11.82 5.36
C VAL A 169 -11.47 11.57 6.67
N ASP A 170 -12.09 10.92 7.64
CA ASP A 170 -11.45 10.66 8.94
C ASP A 170 -10.28 9.68 8.80
N LEU A 171 -10.41 8.65 7.96
CA LEU A 171 -9.31 7.71 7.69
C LEU A 171 -8.16 8.39 6.96
N ARG A 172 -8.48 9.31 6.04
CA ARG A 172 -7.48 10.10 5.31
C ARG A 172 -6.72 11.05 6.22
N ARG A 173 -7.40 11.69 7.18
CA ARG A 173 -6.77 12.51 8.21
C ARG A 173 -5.77 11.71 9.05
N LEU A 174 -6.15 10.51 9.53
CA LEU A 174 -5.20 9.62 10.22
C LEU A 174 -4.01 9.22 9.35
N LEU A 175 -4.22 9.03 8.05
CA LEU A 175 -3.13 8.77 7.11
C LEU A 175 -2.19 9.97 6.99
N PHE A 176 -2.71 11.19 6.98
CA PHE A 176 -1.91 12.41 7.01
C PHE A 176 -1.17 12.60 8.34
N GLU A 177 -1.75 12.21 9.47
CA GLU A 177 -1.09 12.29 10.78
C GLU A 177 0.18 11.44 10.88
N THR A 178 0.36 10.45 10.00
CA THR A 178 1.63 9.71 9.90
C THR A 178 2.78 10.52 9.31
N GLY A 179 2.55 11.79 8.95
CA GLY A 179 3.58 12.72 8.48
C GLY A 179 4.31 12.17 7.24
N ASP A 180 5.63 12.19 7.28
CA ASP A 180 6.51 11.66 6.22
C ASP A 180 7.12 10.30 6.58
N THR A 181 6.57 9.61 7.59
CA THR A 181 7.07 8.30 8.03
C THR A 181 6.81 7.20 6.99
N LEU A 182 7.58 6.11 7.06
CA LEU A 182 7.21 4.87 6.38
C LEU A 182 6.14 4.13 7.20
N LEU A 183 4.97 3.87 6.62
CA LEU A 183 3.99 2.98 7.26
C LEU A 183 4.49 1.53 7.22
N VAL A 184 4.26 0.78 8.30
CA VAL A 184 4.74 -0.60 8.45
C VAL A 184 3.63 -1.52 8.94
N GLU A 185 3.18 -2.47 8.11
CA GLU A 185 2.30 -3.55 8.56
C GLU A 185 3.16 -4.54 9.37
N ALA A 186 3.06 -4.43 10.69
CA ALA A 186 3.95 -5.10 11.64
C ALA A 186 3.34 -6.42 12.12
N THR A 187 3.49 -7.45 11.28
CA THR A 187 3.09 -8.82 11.59
C THR A 187 4.19 -9.81 11.24
N SER A 188 4.44 -10.78 12.13
CA SER A 188 5.29 -11.95 11.87
C SER A 188 4.66 -12.97 10.90
N GLN A 189 3.35 -12.90 10.68
CA GLN A 189 2.59 -13.92 9.94
C GLN A 189 2.61 -13.74 8.41
N ASP A 190 3.08 -12.59 7.91
CA ASP A 190 3.07 -12.27 6.48
C ASP A 190 4.38 -11.60 6.04
N LEU A 191 5.20 -12.34 5.31
CA LEU A 191 6.49 -11.88 4.79
C LEU A 191 6.38 -11.08 3.47
N TYR A 192 5.21 -11.05 2.84
CA TYR A 192 5.03 -10.32 1.59
C TYR A 192 4.38 -8.97 1.84
N TRP A 193 3.19 -8.96 2.44
CA TRP A 193 2.46 -7.72 2.73
C TRP A 193 3.01 -7.01 3.96
N GLY A 194 3.44 -7.77 4.97
CA GLY A 194 3.99 -7.27 6.23
C GLY A 194 5.52 -7.21 6.28
N ALA A 195 6.03 -6.65 7.37
CA ALA A 195 7.46 -6.57 7.67
C ALA A 195 8.05 -7.89 8.20
N GLY A 196 7.21 -8.87 8.55
CA GLY A 196 7.67 -10.14 9.11
C GLY A 196 8.14 -10.04 10.57
N VAL A 197 7.75 -8.99 11.28
CA VAL A 197 8.03 -8.75 12.70
C VAL A 197 6.78 -8.16 13.35
N ASP A 198 6.48 -8.55 14.58
CA ASP A 198 5.31 -8.05 15.31
C ASP A 198 5.49 -6.60 15.77
N VAL A 199 4.37 -5.88 15.91
CA VAL A 199 4.33 -4.45 16.26
C VAL A 199 5.06 -4.10 17.56
N ASP A 200 5.04 -5.01 18.54
CA ASP A 200 5.67 -4.82 19.86
C ASP A 200 7.09 -5.40 19.94
N SER A 201 7.61 -5.96 18.84
CA SER A 201 8.96 -6.53 18.79
C SER A 201 10.03 -5.44 18.87
N ALA A 202 11.09 -5.67 19.63
CA ALA A 202 12.27 -4.78 19.65
C ALA A 202 12.89 -4.59 18.25
N SER A 203 12.77 -5.61 17.39
CA SER A 203 13.28 -5.59 16.02
C SER A 203 12.46 -4.73 15.06
N ILE A 204 11.29 -4.22 15.45
CA ILE A 204 10.47 -3.38 14.55
C ILE A 204 11.22 -2.11 14.12
N ARG A 205 12.09 -1.58 14.98
CA ARG A 205 12.89 -0.39 14.70
C ARG A 205 14.14 -0.68 13.88
N ASP A 206 14.49 -1.93 13.67
CA ASP A 206 15.66 -2.34 12.89
C ASP A 206 15.24 -2.93 11.54
N LYS A 207 15.29 -2.10 10.50
CA LYS A 207 14.92 -2.50 9.13
C LYS A 207 15.81 -3.61 8.57
N THR A 208 17.02 -3.81 9.11
CA THR A 208 17.92 -4.90 8.66
C THR A 208 17.44 -6.27 9.13
N HIS A 209 16.59 -6.29 10.16
CA HIS A 209 15.99 -7.48 10.75
C HIS A 209 14.54 -7.73 10.29
N TRP A 210 14.08 -7.07 9.22
CA TRP A 210 12.77 -7.33 8.64
C TRP A 210 12.86 -8.45 7.60
N PRO A 211 12.38 -9.68 7.89
CA PRO A 211 12.37 -10.74 6.89
C PRO A 211 11.27 -10.52 5.83
N GLY A 212 10.29 -9.65 6.11
CA GLY A 212 9.19 -9.33 5.21
C GLY A 212 9.41 -8.07 4.36
N LYS A 213 8.64 -7.97 3.26
CA LYS A 213 8.79 -6.89 2.27
C LYS A 213 8.03 -5.60 2.60
N ASN A 214 7.09 -5.66 3.54
CA ASN A 214 6.20 -4.55 3.92
C ASN A 214 5.53 -3.88 2.69
N VAL A 215 5.02 -4.68 1.75
CA VAL A 215 4.41 -4.16 0.52
C VAL A 215 3.18 -3.28 0.84
N LEU A 216 2.35 -3.66 1.81
CA LEU A 216 1.18 -2.87 2.18
C LEU A 216 1.57 -1.49 2.72
N GLY A 217 2.49 -1.45 3.68
CA GLY A 217 2.97 -0.19 4.25
C GLY A 217 3.53 0.76 3.20
N ARG A 218 4.26 0.25 2.20
CA ARG A 218 4.76 1.04 1.07
C ARG A 218 3.65 1.57 0.16
N ILE A 219 2.62 0.75 -0.13
CA ILE A 219 1.43 1.19 -0.89
C ILE A 219 0.73 2.33 -0.15
N LEU A 220 0.48 2.17 1.16
CA LEU A 220 -0.19 3.19 1.97
C LEU A 220 0.61 4.50 2.05
N THR A 221 1.93 4.39 2.23
CA THR A 221 2.87 5.52 2.20
C THR A 221 2.74 6.26 0.87
N ARG A 222 2.74 5.53 -0.25
CA ARG A 222 2.60 6.14 -1.58
C ARG A 222 1.23 6.79 -1.79
N ILE A 223 0.15 6.16 -1.33
CA ILE A 223 -1.20 6.72 -1.41
C ILE A 223 -1.27 8.03 -0.63
N ARG A 224 -0.73 8.08 0.60
CA ARG A 224 -0.65 9.30 1.40
C ARG A 224 0.04 10.42 0.63
N ASP A 225 1.22 10.16 0.09
CA ASP A 225 2.01 11.18 -0.61
C ASP A 225 1.30 11.68 -1.88
N VAL A 226 0.59 10.79 -2.59
CA VAL A 226 -0.25 11.19 -3.71
C VAL A 226 -1.39 12.09 -3.24
N LEU A 227 -2.12 11.71 -2.19
CA LEU A 227 -3.24 12.49 -1.66
C LEU A 227 -2.78 13.86 -1.15
N LYS A 228 -1.64 13.95 -0.45
CA LYS A 228 -1.01 15.22 -0.02
C LYS A 228 -0.78 16.18 -1.19
N SER A 229 -0.41 15.66 -2.36
CA SER A 229 -0.11 16.48 -3.55
C SER A 229 -1.36 16.97 -4.31
N LYS A 230 -2.55 16.47 -3.97
CA LYS A 230 -3.80 16.85 -4.64
C LYS A 230 -4.36 18.12 -4.00
N LYS A 231 -4.64 19.14 -4.81
CA LYS A 231 -5.26 20.40 -4.37
C LYS A 231 -6.54 20.19 -3.54
N GLU A 232 -7.32 19.17 -3.88
CA GLU A 232 -8.55 18.78 -3.18
C GLU A 232 -8.33 18.50 -1.68
N TYR A 233 -7.22 17.86 -1.32
CA TYR A 233 -6.93 17.41 0.06
C TYR A 233 -5.86 18.25 0.76
N LEU A 234 -5.32 19.27 0.08
CA LEU A 234 -4.20 20.06 0.60
C LEU A 234 -4.55 20.74 1.94
N HIS A 235 -5.77 21.27 2.05
CA HIS A 235 -6.23 21.94 3.27
C HIS A 235 -6.23 21.01 4.50
N GLU A 236 -6.63 19.74 4.33
CA GLU A 236 -6.64 18.74 5.39
C GLU A 236 -5.21 18.39 5.83
N TRP A 237 -4.30 18.26 4.87
CA TRP A 237 -2.88 18.03 5.15
C TRP A 237 -2.26 19.20 5.93
N GLU A 238 -2.49 20.44 5.48
CA GLU A 238 -1.99 21.64 6.15
C GLU A 238 -2.54 21.78 7.57
N GLU A 239 -3.82 21.47 7.78
CA GLU A 239 -4.45 21.45 9.10
C GLU A 239 -3.75 20.46 10.04
N VAL A 240 -3.53 19.22 9.59
CA VAL A 240 -2.82 18.18 10.36
C VAL A 240 -1.38 18.59 10.66
N ASN A 241 -0.66 19.09 9.66
CA ASN A 241 0.75 19.46 9.81
C ASN A 241 0.95 20.63 10.80
N ARG A 242 0.02 21.61 10.80
CA ARG A 242 0.04 22.70 11.80
C ARG A 242 -0.10 22.18 13.23
N ARG A 243 -0.98 21.21 13.48
CA ARG A 243 -1.19 20.63 14.82
C ARG A 243 0.01 19.86 15.36
N GLN A 244 0.87 19.34 14.48
CA GLN A 244 2.06 18.58 14.86
C GLN A 244 3.30 19.47 15.13
N THR A 245 3.24 20.75 14.76
CA THR A 245 4.36 21.70 14.87
C THR A 245 4.27 22.57 16.14
N ILE A 246 3.17 22.47 16.90
CA ILE A 246 2.92 23.15 18.19
C ILE A 246 3.21 22.17 19.32
#